data_AF-A0A1G4GWW6-F1
#
_entry.id   AF-A0A1G4GWW6-F1
#
_cell.length_a   1.000
_cell.length_b   1.000
_cell.length_c   1.000
_cell.angle_alpha   90.00
_cell.angle_beta   90.00
_cell.angle_gamma   90.00
#
_symmetry.space_group_name_H-M   'P 1'
#
loop_
_entity.id
_entity.type
_entity.pdbx_description
1 polymer ?
#
loop_
_entity_poly.entity_id
_entity_poly.type
_entity_poly.pdbx_seq_one_letter_code
_entity_poly.pdbx_strand_id
1 'polypeptide(L)'
;MKDPLEYVNKINFNTNRFPQYTHLIESCPSEHEKEKVVRICRCWQSAKFPYCDDTHKILMENGDDVGPFVAKLSSYKLSDEEKLKQQKYNEKYIKLNNKLSSDKASMSILKFNYRPYVSNKFRKSLMLSVVVLMSALLYDKKEKLAGLYSAQ
;
A
#
# COMPACT_ATOMS: atom_id res chain seq x y z
N MET A 1 11.50 -25.89 -20.96
CA MET A 1 11.61 -24.41 -20.91
C MET A 1 13.09 -24.09 -21.05
N LYS A 2 13.49 -23.17 -21.93
CA LYS A 2 14.91 -22.77 -22.04
C LYS A 2 15.31 -22.04 -20.76
N ASP A 3 16.59 -22.14 -20.40
CA ASP A 3 17.14 -21.37 -19.29
C ASP A 3 16.98 -19.88 -19.59
N PRO A 4 16.28 -19.09 -18.74
CA PRO A 4 16.13 -17.66 -18.95
C PRO A 4 17.46 -16.89 -18.95
N LEU A 5 18.56 -17.48 -18.48
CA LEU A 5 19.88 -16.84 -18.40
C LEU A 5 20.83 -17.23 -19.53
N GLU A 6 20.39 -18.08 -20.48
CA GLU A 6 21.24 -18.57 -21.57
C GLU A 6 21.86 -17.44 -22.43
N TYR A 7 21.21 -16.27 -22.49
CA TYR A 7 21.66 -15.12 -23.29
C TYR A 7 22.81 -14.33 -22.64
N VAL A 8 22.99 -14.42 -21.31
CA VAL A 8 23.94 -13.59 -20.55
C VAL A 8 25.38 -13.82 -21.00
N ASN A 9 25.71 -15.07 -21.35
CA ASN A 9 27.06 -15.45 -21.79
C ASN A 9 27.29 -15.25 -23.30
N LYS A 10 26.25 -14.88 -24.06
CA LYS A 10 26.30 -14.80 -25.52
C LYS A 10 26.37 -13.35 -26.02
N ILE A 11 25.67 -12.41 -25.38
CA ILE A 11 25.58 -11.04 -25.88
C ILE A 11 25.47 -10.06 -24.70
N ASN A 12 26.41 -9.10 -24.65
CA ASN A 12 26.34 -7.96 -23.72
C ASN A 12 26.04 -6.66 -24.47
N PHE A 13 24.80 -6.19 -24.38
CA PHE A 13 24.37 -4.92 -24.98
C PHE A 13 24.85 -3.68 -24.20
N ASN A 14 25.23 -3.87 -22.93
CA ASN A 14 25.67 -2.80 -22.04
C ASN A 14 27.20 -2.69 -22.04
N THR A 15 27.74 -2.23 -23.16
CA THR A 15 29.19 -2.01 -23.35
C THR A 15 29.74 -0.96 -22.37
N ASN A 16 28.91 0.01 -22.01
CA ASN A 16 29.24 1.13 -21.12
C ASN A 16 29.15 0.78 -19.62
N ARG A 17 28.82 -0.47 -19.27
CA ARG A 17 28.74 -0.98 -17.89
C ARG A 17 27.81 -0.16 -16.98
N PHE A 18 26.71 0.34 -17.53
CA PHE A 18 25.64 0.95 -16.74
C PHE A 18 25.07 -0.04 -15.69
N PRO A 19 24.42 0.43 -14.62
CA PRO A 19 23.76 -0.45 -13.68
C PRO A 19 22.78 -1.40 -14.39
N GLN A 20 22.79 -2.69 -14.01
CA GLN A 20 21.86 -3.68 -14.57
C GLN A 20 20.40 -3.35 -14.24
N TYR A 21 20.18 -2.57 -13.18
CA TYR A 21 18.88 -2.21 -12.70
C TYR A 21 18.85 -0.72 -12.37
N THR A 22 17.82 -0.02 -12.84
CA THR A 22 17.61 1.41 -12.60
C THR A 22 16.12 1.66 -12.40
N HIS A 23 15.78 2.32 -11.29
CA HIS A 23 14.40 2.78 -11.05
C HIS A 23 14.23 4.21 -11.54
N LEU A 24 13.09 4.45 -12.18
CA LEU A 24 12.67 5.78 -12.60
C LEU A 24 11.38 6.14 -11.89
N ILE A 25 11.41 7.23 -11.12
CA ILE A 25 10.24 7.77 -10.41
C ILE A 25 9.98 9.14 -11.01
N GLU A 26 8.83 9.29 -11.66
CA GLU A 26 8.39 10.51 -12.31
C GLU A 26 7.03 10.93 -11.73
N SER A 27 6.89 12.21 -11.41
CA SER A 27 5.61 12.77 -10.95
C SER A 27 4.69 13.06 -12.14
N CYS A 28 3.41 12.72 -12.00
CA CYS A 28 2.39 13.13 -12.98
C CYS A 28 2.24 14.66 -12.96
N PRO A 29 2.05 15.31 -14.12
CA PRO A 29 1.80 16.76 -14.17
C PRO A 29 0.45 17.12 -13.55
N SER A 30 0.35 18.36 -13.04
CA SER A 30 -0.91 18.92 -12.52
C SER A 30 -1.89 19.29 -13.65
N GLU A 31 -3.17 19.55 -13.33
CA GLU A 31 -4.21 19.90 -14.34
C GLU A 31 -3.86 21.16 -15.16
N HIS A 32 -3.04 22.05 -14.60
CA HIS A 32 -2.60 23.30 -15.24
C HIS A 32 -1.26 23.16 -15.98
N GLU A 33 -0.58 22.03 -15.82
CA GLU A 33 0.68 21.76 -16.48
C GLU A 33 0.47 21.06 -17.82
N LYS A 34 1.44 21.25 -18.73
CA LYS A 34 1.46 20.54 -20.00
C LYS A 34 1.83 19.08 -19.78
N GLU A 35 1.43 18.25 -20.74
CA GLU A 35 1.85 16.85 -20.80
C GLU A 35 3.38 16.75 -20.73
N LYS A 36 3.86 15.86 -19.86
CA LYS A 36 5.29 15.59 -19.70
C LYS A 36 5.64 14.35 -20.50
N VAL A 37 6.61 14.48 -21.40
CA VAL A 37 7.12 13.36 -22.21
C VAL A 37 8.47 12.92 -21.66
N VAL A 38 8.54 11.67 -21.20
CA VAL A 38 9.76 11.04 -20.70
C VAL A 38 10.23 10.01 -21.71
N ARG A 39 11.49 10.12 -22.17
CA ARG A 39 12.10 9.18 -23.11
C ARG A 39 13.16 8.35 -22.40
N ILE A 40 12.96 7.04 -22.36
CA ILE A 40 13.84 6.08 -21.69
C ILE A 40 14.70 5.37 -22.74
N CYS A 41 16.00 5.34 -22.51
CA CYS A 41 16.97 4.71 -23.40
C CYS A 41 16.81 3.19 -23.41
N ARG A 42 16.86 2.60 -24.61
CA ARG A 42 16.91 1.14 -24.81
C ARG A 42 18.12 0.68 -25.62
N CYS A 43 18.90 1.60 -26.18
CA CYS A 43 20.08 1.27 -26.98
C CYS A 43 21.38 1.17 -26.17
N TRP A 44 21.36 1.49 -24.87
CA TRP A 44 22.54 1.46 -23.98
C TRP A 44 23.71 2.37 -24.39
N GLN A 45 23.52 3.27 -25.35
CA GLN A 45 24.56 4.21 -25.81
C GLN A 45 24.33 5.67 -25.39
N SER A 46 23.23 5.98 -24.70
CA SER A 46 22.94 7.35 -24.23
C SER A 46 23.96 7.80 -23.18
N ALA A 47 24.50 9.01 -23.33
CA ALA A 47 25.33 9.67 -22.33
C ALA A 47 24.53 10.08 -21.08
N LYS A 48 23.20 10.19 -21.21
CA LYS A 48 22.27 10.52 -20.12
C LYS A 48 21.49 9.30 -19.62
N PHE A 49 22.05 8.10 -19.78
CA PHE A 49 21.42 6.85 -19.32
C PHE A 49 20.96 7.00 -17.85
N PRO A 50 19.69 6.68 -17.52
CA PRO A 50 18.71 5.88 -18.27
C PRO A 50 17.84 6.65 -19.28
N TYR A 51 17.96 7.98 -19.37
CA TYR A 51 17.18 8.78 -20.31
C TYR A 51 17.75 8.72 -21.73
N CYS A 52 16.90 8.88 -22.73
CA CYS A 52 17.31 8.95 -24.13
C CYS A 52 17.78 10.36 -24.49
N ASP A 53 18.98 10.46 -25.04
CA ASP A 53 19.60 11.69 -25.57
C ASP A 53 19.65 11.73 -27.11
N ASP A 54 18.90 10.83 -27.74
CA ASP A 54 18.80 10.65 -29.20
C ASP A 54 20.00 9.97 -29.88
N THR A 55 20.96 9.42 -29.13
CA THR A 55 22.08 8.63 -29.68
C THR A 55 21.63 7.44 -30.54
N HIS A 56 20.44 6.90 -30.27
CA HIS A 56 19.83 5.83 -31.08
C HIS A 56 19.65 6.20 -32.56
N LYS A 57 19.57 7.49 -32.91
CA LYS A 57 19.44 7.92 -34.31
C LYS A 57 20.65 7.53 -35.16
N ILE A 58 21.86 7.64 -34.59
CA ILE A 58 23.11 7.24 -35.26
C ILE A 58 23.11 5.72 -35.50
N LEU A 59 22.59 4.94 -34.55
CA LEU A 59 22.45 3.49 -34.71
C LEU A 59 21.44 3.16 -35.84
N MET A 60 20.32 3.87 -35.89
CA MET A 60 19.33 3.73 -36.98
C MET A 60 19.91 4.08 -38.35
N GLU A 61 20.70 5.14 -38.46
CA GLU A 61 21.39 5.52 -39.70
C GLU A 61 22.37 4.43 -40.18
N ASN A 62 22.92 3.64 -39.26
CA ASN A 62 23.80 2.50 -39.56
C ASN A 62 23.06 1.16 -39.76
N GLY A 63 21.72 1.16 -39.71
CA GLY A 63 20.88 -0.01 -40.00
C GLY A 63 20.32 -0.76 -38.78
N ASP A 64 20.51 -0.26 -37.56
CA ASP A 64 19.91 -0.86 -36.37
C ASP A 64 18.47 -0.37 -36.13
N ASP A 65 17.51 -1.27 -35.93
CA ASP A 65 16.13 -0.92 -35.55
C ASP A 65 15.98 -0.77 -34.04
N VAL A 66 16.48 0.35 -33.51
CA VAL A 66 16.42 0.67 -32.08
C VAL A 66 15.82 2.04 -31.83
N GLY A 67 15.06 2.16 -30.75
CA GLY A 67 14.43 3.42 -30.35
C GLY A 67 14.10 3.47 -28.86
N PRO A 68 13.88 4.67 -28.30
CA PRO A 68 13.57 4.82 -26.89
C PRO A 68 12.15 4.31 -26.58
N PHE A 69 11.91 4.00 -25.31
CA PHE A 69 10.56 3.89 -24.79
C PHE A 69 10.07 5.30 -24.42
N VAL A 70 8.91 5.70 -24.94
CA VAL A 70 8.36 7.05 -24.73
C VAL A 70 7.14 6.96 -23.84
N ALA A 71 7.26 7.47 -22.61
CA ALA A 71 6.17 7.61 -21.66
C ALA A 71 5.57 9.01 -21.75
N LYS A 72 4.26 9.07 -21.96
CA LYS A 72 3.46 10.29 -22.00
C LYS A 72 2.68 10.42 -20.71
N LEU A 73 3.12 11.31 -19.81
CA LEU A 73 2.44 11.58 -18.55
C LEU A 73 1.49 12.75 -18.74
N SER A 74 0.21 12.50 -18.54
CA SER A 74 -0.84 13.52 -18.55
C SER A 74 -1.54 13.56 -17.20
N SER A 75 -2.05 14.73 -16.83
CA SER A 75 -2.96 14.86 -15.70
C SER A 75 -4.24 14.10 -16.02
N TYR A 76 -4.77 13.33 -15.06
CA TYR A 76 -6.09 12.73 -15.21
C TYR A 76 -7.15 13.84 -15.25
N LYS A 77 -7.67 14.14 -16.44
CA LYS A 77 -8.79 15.08 -16.60
C LYS A 77 -10.07 14.30 -16.36
N LEU A 78 -10.61 14.40 -15.15
CA LEU A 78 -12.00 13.97 -14.91
C LEU A 78 -12.91 14.75 -15.86
N SER A 79 -13.77 14.03 -16.58
CA SER A 79 -14.85 14.67 -17.34
C SER A 79 -15.75 15.48 -16.40
N ASP A 80 -16.43 16.51 -16.93
CA ASP A 80 -17.36 17.31 -16.13
C ASP A 80 -18.45 16.44 -15.48
N GLU A 81 -18.85 15.35 -16.15
CA GLU A 81 -19.77 14.35 -15.61
C GLU A 81 -19.19 13.59 -14.42
N GLU A 82 -17.93 13.18 -14.48
CA GLU A 82 -17.26 12.48 -13.38
C GLU A 82 -16.99 13.42 -12.20
N LYS A 83 -16.60 14.67 -12.47
CA LYS A 83 -16.51 15.73 -11.45
C LYS A 83 -17.85 15.91 -10.74
N LEU A 84 -18.95 15.97 -11.49
CA LEU A 84 -20.30 16.11 -10.93
C LEU A 84 -20.74 14.87 -10.13
N LYS A 85 -20.45 13.65 -10.62
CA LYS A 85 -20.74 12.40 -9.90
C LYS A 85 -20.01 12.37 -8.56
N GLN A 86 -18.75 12.78 -8.54
CA GLN A 86 -17.95 12.83 -7.32
C GLN A 86 -18.45 13.88 -6.32
N GLN A 87 -18.86 15.06 -6.79
CA GLN A 87 -19.48 16.09 -5.95
C GLN A 87 -20.80 15.59 -5.32
N LYS A 88 -21.70 15.01 -6.12
CA LYS A 88 -22.97 14.44 -5.64
C LYS A 88 -22.75 13.33 -4.60
N TYR A 89 -21.76 12.46 -4.83
CA TYR A 89 -21.36 11.43 -3.88
C TYR A 89 -20.89 12.08 -2.56
N ASN A 90 -19.95 13.03 -2.60
CA ASN A 90 -19.43 13.69 -1.40
C ASN A 90 -20.54 14.40 -0.60
N GLU A 91 -21.44 15.13 -1.26
CA GLU A 91 -22.59 15.76 -0.60
C GLU A 91 -23.50 14.74 0.08
N LYS A 92 -23.76 13.59 -0.55
CA LYS A 92 -24.59 12.52 0.02
C LYS A 92 -23.99 12.01 1.33
N TYR A 93 -22.68 11.80 1.39
CA TYR A 93 -22.00 11.33 2.60
C TYR A 93 -21.97 12.39 3.71
N ILE A 94 -21.77 13.66 3.37
CA ILE A 94 -21.84 14.76 4.34
C ILE A 94 -23.25 14.85 4.94
N LYS A 95 -24.31 14.76 4.10
CA LYS A 95 -25.70 14.75 4.56
C LYS A 95 -26.00 13.55 5.46
N LEU A 96 -25.50 12.36 5.13
CA LEU A 96 -25.62 11.16 5.97
C LEU A 96 -24.92 11.32 7.33
N ASN A 97 -23.71 11.85 7.36
CA ASN A 97 -22.96 12.07 8.62
C ASN A 97 -23.63 13.12 9.50
N ASN A 98 -24.13 14.22 8.92
CA ASN A 98 -24.84 15.25 9.67
C ASN A 98 -26.17 14.75 10.23
N LYS A 99 -26.93 13.95 9.46
CA LYS A 99 -28.16 13.30 9.94
C LYS A 99 -27.87 12.32 11.08
N LEU A 100 -26.81 11.52 10.96
CA LEU A 100 -26.38 10.63 12.04
C LEU A 100 -25.93 11.41 13.29
N SER A 101 -25.41 12.64 13.12
CA SER A 101 -25.05 13.54 14.22
C SER A 101 -26.27 14.18 14.88
N SER A 102 -27.29 14.60 14.12
CA SER A 102 -28.55 15.11 14.68
C SER A 102 -29.33 14.03 15.40
N ASP A 103 -29.35 12.81 14.85
CA ASP A 103 -30.04 11.66 15.44
C ASP A 103 -29.33 11.16 16.71
N LYS A 104 -28.01 11.37 16.83
CA LYS A 104 -27.27 11.17 18.10
C LYS A 104 -27.54 12.27 19.13
N ALA A 105 -27.74 13.51 18.71
CA ALA A 105 -28.09 14.61 19.60
C ALA A 105 -29.51 14.45 20.20
N SER A 106 -30.48 13.98 19.40
CA SER A 106 -31.84 13.65 19.86
C SER A 106 -31.94 12.33 20.63
N MET A 107 -30.93 11.47 20.58
CA MET A 107 -30.85 10.22 21.34
C MET A 107 -30.01 10.34 22.64
N SER A 108 -29.85 11.56 23.17
CA SER A 108 -29.10 11.84 24.40
C SER A 108 -29.91 11.79 25.70
N ILE A 109 -31.19 11.37 25.68
CA ILE A 109 -32.02 11.21 26.91
C ILE A 109 -32.42 9.75 27.20
N LEU A 110 -32.09 8.77 26.36
CA LEU A 110 -32.22 7.37 26.74
C LEU A 110 -30.87 6.80 27.17
N LYS A 111 -30.66 6.69 28.49
CA LYS A 111 -29.56 5.91 29.09
C LYS A 111 -29.66 4.46 28.61
N PHE A 112 -29.05 4.15 27.47
CA PHE A 112 -28.92 2.79 26.99
C PHE A 112 -27.60 2.22 27.51
N ASN A 113 -27.70 1.31 28.48
CA ASN A 113 -26.58 0.58 29.04
C ASN A 113 -25.80 -0.13 27.92
N TYR A 114 -24.57 0.34 27.65
CA TYR A 114 -23.66 -0.33 26.74
C TYR A 114 -23.27 -1.70 27.30
N ARG A 115 -23.83 -2.78 26.73
CA ARG A 115 -23.14 -4.08 26.68
C ARG A 115 -22.12 -4.02 25.53
N PRO A 116 -20.81 -4.21 25.77
CA PRO A 116 -19.85 -4.18 24.69
C PRO A 116 -19.93 -5.49 23.87
N TYR A 117 -20.28 -5.36 22.59
CA TYR A 117 -20.14 -6.39 21.58
C TYR A 117 -18.65 -6.48 21.19
N VAL A 118 -17.94 -7.43 21.79
CA VAL A 118 -16.55 -7.73 21.44
C VAL A 118 -16.56 -8.70 20.27
N SER A 119 -15.86 -8.32 19.20
CA SER A 119 -15.64 -9.16 18.04
C SER A 119 -14.96 -10.47 18.42
N ASN A 120 -15.55 -11.57 17.95
CA ASN A 120 -15.06 -12.94 18.09
C ASN A 120 -13.79 -13.15 17.25
N LYS A 121 -12.62 -12.67 17.72
CA LYS A 121 -11.33 -13.24 17.29
C LYS A 121 -10.13 -13.06 18.23
N PHE A 122 -10.28 -12.40 19.37
CA PHE A 122 -9.17 -12.21 20.34
C PHE A 122 -9.49 -12.63 21.78
N ARG A 123 -10.55 -13.43 22.01
CA ARG A 123 -10.99 -13.83 23.36
C ARG A 123 -10.49 -15.19 23.86
N LYS A 124 -9.81 -15.99 23.03
CA LYS A 124 -9.26 -17.28 23.50
C LYS A 124 -7.94 -17.15 24.26
N SER A 125 -7.17 -16.08 24.02
CA SER A 125 -5.86 -15.92 24.67
C SER A 125 -5.93 -15.32 26.09
N LEU A 126 -6.94 -14.49 26.39
CA LEU A 126 -7.04 -13.83 27.69
C LEU A 126 -7.78 -14.67 28.75
N MET A 127 -8.60 -15.63 28.33
CA MET A 127 -9.33 -16.51 29.26
C MET A 127 -8.44 -17.62 29.84
N LEU A 128 -7.35 -17.99 29.16
CA LEU A 128 -6.39 -18.96 29.67
C LEU A 128 -5.56 -18.38 30.83
N SER A 129 -5.20 -17.08 30.80
CA SER A 129 -4.38 -16.48 31.86
C SER A 129 -5.13 -16.30 33.18
N VAL A 130 -6.42 -15.94 33.13
CA VAL A 130 -7.25 -15.74 34.34
C VAL A 130 -7.54 -17.08 35.02
N VAL A 131 -7.80 -18.15 34.25
CA VAL A 131 -8.02 -19.49 34.81
C VAL A 131 -6.76 -20.01 35.50
N VAL A 132 -5.58 -19.82 34.88
CA VAL A 132 -4.30 -20.22 35.48
C VAL A 132 -4.01 -19.45 36.78
N LEU A 133 -4.23 -18.13 36.80
CA LEU A 133 -4.03 -17.32 38.01
C LEU A 133 -5.01 -17.68 39.14
N MET A 134 -6.27 -17.99 38.82
CA MET A 134 -7.26 -18.41 39.82
C MET A 134 -6.98 -19.81 40.36
N SER A 135 -6.49 -20.75 39.53
CA SER A 135 -6.03 -22.05 40.02
C SER A 135 -4.82 -21.95 40.96
N ALA A 136 -3.87 -21.05 40.69
CA ALA A 136 -2.71 -20.84 41.56
C ALA A 136 -3.12 -20.27 42.93
N LEU A 137 -4.03 -19.28 42.96
CA LEU A 137 -4.56 -18.73 44.21
C LEU A 137 -5.35 -19.75 45.04
N LEU A 138 -6.08 -20.66 44.38
CA LEU A 138 -6.80 -21.73 45.07
C LEU A 138 -5.87 -22.82 45.61
N TYR A 139 -4.78 -23.13 44.90
CA TYR A 139 -3.74 -24.03 45.40
C TYR A 139 -3.05 -23.47 46.64
N ASP A 140 -2.67 -22.19 46.62
CA ASP A 140 -1.98 -21.52 47.73
C ASP A 140 -2.86 -21.41 48.99
N LYS A 141 -4.19 -21.20 48.81
CA LYS A 141 -5.16 -21.25 49.92
C LYS A 141 -5.36 -22.66 50.48
N LYS A 142 -5.35 -23.69 49.63
CA LYS A 142 -5.48 -25.09 50.07
C LYS A 142 -4.26 -25.54 50.86
N GLU A 143 -3.06 -25.14 50.46
CA GLU A 143 -1.82 -25.47 51.16
C GLU A 143 -1.75 -24.80 52.55
N LYS A 144 -2.19 -23.54 52.66
CA LYS A 144 -2.32 -22.85 53.97
C LYS A 144 -3.36 -23.49 54.89
N LEU A 145 -4.47 -24.01 54.35
CA LEU A 145 -5.47 -24.75 55.11
C LEU A 145 -4.97 -26.15 55.52
N ALA A 146 -4.24 -26.84 54.65
CA ALA A 146 -3.64 -28.14 54.97
C ALA A 146 -2.57 -28.01 56.06
N GLY A 147 -1.72 -26.97 55.99
CA GLY A 147 -0.72 -26.68 57.02
C GLY A 147 -1.29 -26.37 58.41
N LEU A 148 -2.48 -25.78 58.47
CA LEU A 148 -3.20 -25.55 59.74
C LEU A 148 -3.82 -26.84 60.31
N TYR A 149 -4.28 -27.75 59.44
CA TYR A 149 -4.84 -29.04 59.87
C TYR A 149 -3.78 -30.11 60.20
N SER A 150 -2.54 -29.94 59.75
CA SER A 150 -1.41 -30.82 60.10
C SER A 150 -0.56 -30.32 61.28
N ALA A 151 -0.92 -29.17 61.88
CA ALA A 151 -0.24 -28.58 63.03
C ALA A 151 -1.07 -28.66 64.33
N GLN A 152 -2.07 -29.55 64.36
CA GLN A 152 -2.85 -29.90 65.55
C GLN A 152 -2.67 -31.38 65.91
#